data_AF-A0A9D8RMP0-F1
#
_entry.id   AF-A0A9D8RMP0-F1
#
_cell.length_a   1.000
_cell.length_b   1.000
_cell.length_c   1.000
_cell.angle_alpha   90.00
_cell.angle_beta   90.00
_cell.angle_gamma   90.00
#
_symmetry.space_group_name_H-M   'P 1'
#
loop_
_entity.id
_entity.type
_entity.pdbx_description
1 polymer ?
#
loop_
_entity_poly.entity_id
_entity_poly.type
_entity_poly.pdbx_seq_one_letter_code
_entity_poly.pdbx_strand_id
1 'polypeptide(L)'
;QHETNNTFVVANSLEELKGLPQANIDAAAKMAADNGQPGKWMFNMQRPSCNPVLQYCENRELREKVYKAYYNRGNQDNEYDNKAISAKIVALRLEKAKLMGYNNYAEMALEDRMAKTPEAVYNLLDQVWEPAVKKAKEEIADIRAEIRKEGKSFEPEGWDYMYYQDKAKKAKYSVDEQEIRSYLEINNVLQGIFHVANKLYGLTFKEITSEVPSYEPTAKAFEVIDRDGTTLAVFYSDYYPRDGKNAGAWCTSFRGQSYDGEERVIPIVVNCCNMTAPTGDGPALQSIDNVETMFHEFGHALHSFMRDVRYNGAGGVERDFVELPSQINEHWAFEPEVLAVYAKHYQTGEIIPMELVNKIVESSKYGQGFATVEYVAASLSDMDLHVLTEIPANLNVMDFEAEKLAERGIPKQILPRYRMTNFSHTMGGGYTAGYYSYMWAEVLDADAFDAFAETGDIFNQEVAKKFRDYVLTPGGIDDGMVMYKNFRGREPKIDALLRNRGL
;
A
#
# COMPACT_ATOMS: atom_id res chain seq x y z
N GLN A 1 17.28 6.32 5.21
CA GLN A 1 17.68 4.94 5.58
C GLN A 1 18.57 4.92 6.81
N HIS A 2 19.67 5.70 6.85
CA HIS A 2 20.57 5.73 8.01
C HIS A 2 19.84 6.07 9.33
N GLU A 3 19.15 7.21 9.42
CA GLU A 3 18.38 7.55 10.62
C GLU A 3 17.24 6.57 10.92
N THR A 4 16.63 5.95 9.92
CA THR A 4 15.60 4.92 10.14
C THR A 4 16.17 3.74 10.95
N ASN A 5 17.41 3.36 10.66
CA ASN A 5 18.07 2.21 11.25
C ASN A 5 18.77 2.55 12.58
N ASN A 6 19.25 3.79 12.72
CA ASN A 6 20.13 4.20 13.82
C ASN A 6 19.50 5.21 14.80
N THR A 7 18.28 5.69 14.54
CA THR A 7 17.50 6.43 15.54
C THR A 7 16.77 5.43 16.42
N PHE A 8 17.12 5.44 17.71
CA PHE A 8 16.58 4.49 18.67
C PHE A 8 15.81 5.20 19.78
N VAL A 9 14.66 4.66 20.12
CA VAL A 9 13.96 4.95 21.38
C VAL A 9 14.18 3.77 22.31
N VAL A 10 14.62 4.05 23.54
CA VAL A 10 14.99 3.02 24.52
C VAL A 10 14.03 3.06 25.70
N ALA A 11 13.46 1.89 26.03
CA ALA A 11 12.75 1.66 27.28
C ALA A 11 13.69 0.98 28.29
N ASN A 12 13.59 1.35 29.57
CA ASN A 12 14.52 0.91 30.61
C ASN A 12 13.93 -0.18 31.52
N SER A 13 12.65 -0.49 31.37
CA SER A 13 11.95 -1.49 32.18
C SER A 13 10.83 -2.18 31.40
N LEU A 14 10.47 -3.40 31.80
CA LEU A 14 9.32 -4.13 31.23
C LEU A 14 7.99 -3.41 31.48
N GLU A 15 7.87 -2.65 32.58
CA GLU A 15 6.65 -1.89 32.90
C GLU A 15 6.35 -0.84 31.83
N GLU A 16 7.38 -0.21 31.26
CA GLU A 16 7.23 0.75 30.16
C GLU A 16 6.68 0.11 28.87
N LEU A 17 6.71 -1.23 28.76
CA LEU A 17 6.33 -2.00 27.57
C LEU A 17 4.96 -2.66 27.68
N LYS A 18 4.23 -2.36 28.76
CA LYS A 18 2.92 -2.96 29.01
C LYS A 18 1.99 -2.82 27.79
N GLY A 19 1.34 -3.92 27.41
CA GLY A 19 0.46 -4.01 26.26
C GLY A 19 1.15 -4.48 24.97
N LEU A 20 2.49 -4.42 24.87
CA LEU A 20 3.19 -4.92 23.69
C LEU A 20 3.12 -6.46 23.58
N PRO A 21 2.95 -7.02 22.37
CA PRO A 21 3.09 -8.46 22.15
C PRO A 21 4.49 -8.95 22.53
N GLN A 22 4.59 -10.16 23.11
CA GLN A 22 5.85 -10.72 23.60
C GLN A 22 6.93 -10.79 22.50
N ALA A 23 6.56 -11.15 21.27
CA ALA A 23 7.49 -11.20 20.15
C ALA A 23 8.15 -9.83 19.86
N ASN A 24 7.41 -8.72 20.02
CA ASN A 24 7.96 -7.38 19.86
C ASN A 24 8.87 -6.98 21.03
N ILE A 25 8.55 -7.43 22.25
CA ILE A 25 9.41 -7.25 23.43
C ILE A 25 10.73 -8.01 23.23
N ASP A 26 10.67 -9.26 22.78
CA ASP A 26 11.87 -10.09 22.56
C ASP A 26 12.75 -9.50 21.44
N ALA A 27 12.14 -9.04 20.34
CA ALA A 27 12.85 -8.37 19.25
C ALA A 27 13.54 -7.08 19.73
N ALA A 28 12.85 -6.26 20.54
CA ALA A 28 13.42 -5.04 21.08
C ALA A 28 14.55 -5.31 22.10
N ALA A 29 14.44 -6.38 22.90
CA ALA A 29 15.50 -6.82 23.82
C ALA A 29 16.74 -7.28 23.05
N LYS A 30 16.55 -8.08 21.99
CA LYS A 30 17.63 -8.51 21.09
C LYS A 30 18.31 -7.31 20.44
N MET A 31 17.54 -6.36 19.89
CA MET A 31 18.08 -5.14 19.29
C MET A 31 18.93 -4.35 20.29
N ALA A 32 18.46 -4.22 21.53
CA ALA A 32 19.23 -3.53 22.58
C ALA A 32 20.54 -4.26 22.91
N ALA A 33 20.52 -5.59 23.04
CA ALA A 33 21.71 -6.40 23.30
C ALA A 33 22.73 -6.31 22.15
N ASP A 34 22.27 -6.40 20.90
CA ASP A 34 23.11 -6.26 19.69
C ASP A 34 23.75 -4.85 19.60
N ASN A 35 23.11 -3.84 20.21
CA ASN A 35 23.61 -2.47 20.32
C ASN A 35 24.29 -2.16 21.69
N GLY A 36 24.75 -3.19 22.40
CA GLY A 36 25.57 -3.03 23.61
C GLY A 36 24.81 -2.56 24.86
N GLN A 37 23.48 -2.66 24.86
CA GLN A 37 22.62 -2.30 26.00
C GLN A 37 21.76 -3.50 26.47
N PRO A 38 22.39 -4.63 26.88
CA PRO A 38 21.64 -5.77 27.40
C PRO A 38 20.83 -5.37 28.65
N GLY A 39 19.62 -5.93 28.78
CA GLY A 39 18.69 -5.58 29.86
C GLY A 39 17.82 -4.35 29.60
N LYS A 40 17.92 -3.75 28.41
CA LYS A 40 17.00 -2.71 27.91
C LYS A 40 16.23 -3.19 26.69
N TRP A 41 15.33 -2.36 26.18
CA TRP A 41 14.57 -2.60 24.96
C TRP A 41 14.70 -1.42 24.02
N MET A 42 15.06 -1.70 22.78
CA MET A 42 15.39 -0.70 21.78
C MET A 42 14.45 -0.81 20.59
N PHE A 43 13.89 0.32 20.18
CA PHE A 43 13.01 0.43 19.02
C PHE A 43 13.65 1.34 17.99
N ASN A 44 13.87 0.84 16.78
CA ASN A 44 14.28 1.65 15.64
C ASN A 44 13.05 2.18 14.89
N MET A 45 13.27 3.02 13.89
CA MET A 45 12.17 3.68 13.18
C MET A 45 11.68 2.89 11.95
N GLN A 46 12.04 1.62 11.83
CA GLN A 46 11.40 0.72 10.86
C GLN A 46 9.98 0.39 11.33
N ARG A 47 9.01 0.36 10.42
CA ARG A 47 7.58 0.13 10.74
C ARG A 47 7.34 -1.10 11.63
N PRO A 48 7.96 -2.28 11.39
CA PRO A 48 7.79 -3.45 12.26
C PRO A 48 8.28 -3.25 13.70
N SER A 49 9.19 -2.30 13.94
CA SER A 49 9.70 -1.97 15.27
C SER A 49 8.85 -0.91 15.97
N CYS A 50 8.46 0.15 15.27
CA CYS A 50 7.80 1.30 15.87
C CYS A 50 6.26 1.22 15.88
N ASN A 51 5.61 0.66 14.85
CA ASN A 51 4.15 0.60 14.78
C ASN A 51 3.53 -0.17 15.97
N PRO A 52 4.07 -1.32 16.42
CA PRO A 52 3.53 -2.02 17.58
C PRO A 52 3.53 -1.17 18.86
N VAL A 53 4.50 -0.26 19.01
CA VAL A 53 4.51 0.69 20.13
C VAL A 53 3.32 1.65 20.03
N LEU A 54 3.09 2.23 18.85
CA LEU A 54 1.99 3.16 18.61
C LEU A 54 0.61 2.49 18.72
N GLN A 55 0.55 1.20 18.41
CA GLN A 55 -0.69 0.42 18.35
C GLN A 55 -1.07 -0.21 19.71
N TYR A 56 -0.12 -0.79 20.44
CA TYR A 56 -0.43 -1.64 21.60
C TYR A 56 0.12 -1.14 22.92
N CYS A 57 1.17 -0.32 22.93
CA CYS A 57 1.82 0.07 24.17
C CYS A 57 0.94 1.01 25.00
N GLU A 58 0.64 0.64 26.24
CA GLU A 58 -0.15 1.46 27.17
C GLU A 58 0.58 2.75 27.57
N ASN A 59 1.92 2.73 27.55
CA ASN A 59 2.77 3.86 27.93
C ASN A 59 2.72 4.98 26.87
N ARG A 60 1.93 6.01 27.16
CA ARG A 60 1.75 7.18 26.29
C ARG A 60 3.05 7.94 26.02
N GLU A 61 3.95 8.04 27.00
CA GLU A 61 5.22 8.75 26.82
C GLU A 61 6.13 8.01 25.84
N LEU A 62 6.15 6.67 25.90
CA LEU A 62 6.89 5.86 24.95
C LEU A 62 6.30 6.00 23.54
N ARG A 63 4.97 5.99 23.40
CA ARG A 63 4.30 6.27 22.11
C ARG A 63 4.68 7.64 21.56
N GLU A 64 4.68 8.67 22.39
CA GLU A 64 5.05 10.03 21.98
C GLU A 64 6.49 10.11 21.47
N LYS A 65 7.45 9.51 22.19
CA LYS A 65 8.86 9.46 21.78
C LYS A 65 9.03 8.74 20.44
N VAL A 66 8.40 7.57 20.27
CA VAL A 66 8.46 6.79 19.03
C VAL A 66 7.81 7.54 17.88
N TYR A 67 6.63 8.14 18.08
CA TYR A 67 5.94 8.91 17.05
C TYR A 67 6.77 10.09 16.56
N LYS A 68 7.32 10.89 17.49
CA LYS A 68 8.16 12.04 17.15
C LYS A 68 9.44 11.62 16.43
N ALA A 69 10.10 10.56 16.87
CA ALA A 69 11.27 10.01 16.21
C ALA A 69 10.94 9.49 14.79
N TYR A 70 9.77 8.88 14.60
CA TYR A 70 9.32 8.38 13.30
C TYR A 70 9.10 9.51 12.30
N TYR A 71 8.28 10.51 12.66
CA TYR A 71 7.91 11.57 11.73
C TYR A 71 9.01 12.61 11.52
N ASN A 72 9.97 12.76 12.44
CA ASN A 72 11.12 13.66 12.29
C ASN A 72 12.36 13.02 11.62
N ARG A 73 12.23 11.83 11.02
CA ARG A 73 13.31 11.31 10.17
C ARG A 73 13.63 12.31 9.05
N GLY A 74 14.90 12.56 8.83
CA GLY A 74 15.47 13.55 7.95
C GLY A 74 15.27 14.99 8.42
N ASN A 75 14.84 15.21 9.67
CA ASN A 75 14.45 16.53 10.18
C ASN A 75 14.91 16.75 11.64
N GLN A 76 16.20 16.55 11.90
CA GLN A 76 16.78 16.61 13.26
C GLN A 76 17.95 17.58 13.40
N ASP A 77 18.19 18.45 12.41
CA ASP A 77 19.28 19.45 12.42
C ASP A 77 20.67 18.82 12.67
N ASN A 78 20.86 17.62 12.11
CA ASN A 78 22.09 16.83 12.18
C ASN A 78 22.66 16.59 10.77
N GLU A 79 23.70 15.76 10.65
CA GLU A 79 24.33 15.43 9.36
C GLU A 79 23.43 14.66 8.37
N TYR A 80 22.29 14.12 8.84
CA TYR A 80 21.30 13.39 8.04
C TYR A 80 20.05 14.23 7.75
N ASP A 81 20.09 15.52 8.03
CA ASP A 81 18.98 16.42 7.77
C ASP A 81 18.75 16.63 6.27
N ASN A 82 17.53 16.40 5.82
CA ASN A 82 17.13 16.44 4.43
C ASN A 82 16.43 17.74 4.03
N LYS A 83 16.22 18.72 4.93
CA LYS A 83 15.50 19.95 4.59
C LYS A 83 16.17 20.71 3.45
N ALA A 84 17.48 20.96 3.58
CA ALA A 84 18.25 21.70 2.57
C ALA A 84 18.37 20.92 1.24
N ILE A 85 18.55 19.60 1.31
CA ILE A 85 18.61 18.73 0.12
C ILE A 85 17.25 18.73 -0.61
N SER A 86 16.15 18.61 0.12
CA SER A 86 14.80 18.62 -0.45
C SER A 86 14.50 19.94 -1.15
N ALA A 87 14.80 21.08 -0.51
CA ALA A 87 14.64 22.40 -1.11
C ALA A 87 15.48 22.56 -2.40
N LYS A 88 16.73 22.07 -2.39
CA LYS A 88 17.60 22.08 -3.56
C LYS A 88 17.07 21.21 -4.70
N ILE A 89 16.53 20.03 -4.39
CA ILE A 89 15.93 19.13 -5.39
C ILE A 89 14.73 19.80 -6.05
N VAL A 90 13.83 20.40 -5.27
CA VAL A 90 12.66 21.13 -5.80
C VAL A 90 13.11 22.28 -6.72
N ALA A 91 14.14 23.02 -6.33
CA ALA A 91 14.70 24.10 -7.17
C ALA A 91 15.28 23.60 -8.49
N LEU A 92 16.08 22.53 -8.47
CA LEU A 92 16.65 21.92 -9.68
C LEU A 92 15.58 21.32 -10.59
N ARG A 93 14.50 20.78 -10.01
CA ARG A 93 13.34 20.28 -10.76
C ARG A 93 12.63 21.40 -11.51
N LEU A 94 12.40 22.54 -10.86
CA LEU A 94 11.85 23.71 -11.53
C LEU A 94 12.78 24.22 -12.65
N GLU A 95 14.10 24.29 -12.39
CA GLU A 95 15.07 24.68 -13.41
C GLU A 95 15.02 23.75 -14.62
N LYS A 96 15.01 22.43 -14.39
CA LYS A 96 14.83 21.41 -15.45
C LYS A 96 13.55 21.65 -16.24
N ALA A 97 12.42 21.89 -15.57
CA ALA A 97 11.14 22.11 -16.23
C ALA A 97 11.17 23.35 -17.13
N LYS A 98 11.75 24.46 -16.65
CA LYS A 98 11.94 25.69 -17.43
C LYS A 98 12.85 25.48 -18.64
N LEU A 99 13.94 24.72 -18.50
CA LEU A 99 14.81 24.35 -19.61
C LEU A 99 14.08 23.53 -20.69
N MET A 100 13.10 22.72 -20.28
CA MET A 100 12.28 21.90 -21.17
C MET A 100 11.06 22.66 -21.73
N GLY A 101 10.82 23.92 -21.32
CA GLY A 101 9.74 24.77 -21.82
C GLY A 101 8.43 24.73 -21.02
N TYR A 102 8.42 24.14 -19.81
CA TYR A 102 7.25 24.10 -18.92
C TYR A 102 7.34 25.17 -17.83
N ASN A 103 6.20 25.57 -17.25
CA ASN A 103 6.17 26.61 -16.23
C ASN A 103 6.63 26.10 -14.86
N ASN A 104 6.33 24.82 -14.58
CA ASN A 104 6.66 24.15 -13.33
C ASN A 104 6.95 22.65 -13.57
N TYR A 105 7.45 21.96 -12.56
CA TYR A 105 7.85 20.55 -12.70
C TYR A 105 6.65 19.60 -12.88
N ALA A 106 5.52 19.89 -12.23
CA ALA A 106 4.32 19.07 -12.34
C ALA A 106 3.79 19.04 -13.78
N GLU A 107 3.71 20.18 -14.47
CA GLU A 107 3.33 20.21 -15.90
C GLU A 107 4.20 19.29 -16.77
N MET A 108 5.53 19.35 -16.58
CA MET A 108 6.46 18.48 -17.31
C MET A 108 6.27 16.99 -16.94
N ALA A 109 6.06 16.70 -15.65
CA ALA A 109 5.95 15.34 -15.15
C ALA A 109 4.59 14.67 -15.46
N LEU A 110 3.56 15.46 -15.76
CA LEU A 110 2.20 14.99 -16.02
C LEU A 110 1.88 14.80 -17.50
N GLU A 111 2.69 15.34 -18.42
CA GLU A 111 2.47 15.23 -19.86
C GLU A 111 2.35 13.76 -20.32
N ASP A 112 3.18 12.87 -19.76
CA ASP A 112 3.20 11.43 -20.03
C ASP A 112 2.36 10.59 -19.04
N ARG A 113 1.48 11.24 -18.27
CA ARG A 113 0.55 10.62 -17.32
C ARG A 113 -0.87 10.63 -17.86
N MET A 114 -1.77 9.84 -17.29
CA MET A 114 -3.20 9.92 -17.62
C MET A 114 -3.83 11.24 -17.16
N ALA A 115 -3.39 11.80 -16.04
CA ALA A 115 -3.96 13.03 -15.52
C ALA A 115 -3.69 14.26 -16.40
N LYS A 116 -2.60 14.25 -17.19
CA LYS A 116 -2.13 15.30 -18.11
C LYS A 116 -1.81 16.67 -17.50
N THR A 117 -2.50 17.10 -16.45
CA THR A 117 -2.48 18.48 -15.93
C THR A 117 -2.54 18.51 -14.40
N PRO A 118 -1.87 19.48 -13.74
CA PRO A 118 -1.98 19.65 -12.28
C PRO A 118 -3.44 19.89 -11.83
N GLU A 119 -4.24 20.59 -12.62
CA GLU A 119 -5.64 20.88 -12.32
C GLU A 119 -6.47 19.60 -12.21
N ALA A 120 -6.26 18.63 -13.10
CA ALA A 120 -6.94 17.34 -13.03
C ALA A 120 -6.58 16.57 -11.75
N VAL A 121 -5.32 16.65 -11.32
CA VAL A 121 -4.85 16.04 -10.07
C VAL A 121 -5.54 16.69 -8.86
N TYR A 122 -5.53 18.02 -8.76
CA TYR A 122 -6.20 18.71 -7.65
C TYR A 122 -7.71 18.45 -7.63
N ASN A 123 -8.37 18.46 -8.81
CA ASN A 123 -9.80 18.14 -8.90
C ASN A 123 -10.13 16.76 -8.32
N LEU A 124 -9.28 15.75 -8.54
CA LEU A 124 -9.45 14.44 -7.92
C LEU A 124 -9.21 14.50 -6.41
N LEU A 125 -8.06 15.02 -5.99
CA LEU A 125 -7.66 15.01 -4.57
C LEU A 125 -8.65 15.81 -3.70
N ASP A 126 -9.17 16.93 -4.19
CA ASP A 126 -10.09 17.80 -3.45
C ASP A 126 -11.47 17.13 -3.27
N GLN A 127 -11.95 16.37 -4.26
CA GLN A 127 -13.20 15.58 -4.13
C GLN A 127 -13.11 14.52 -3.03
N VAL A 128 -11.91 13.98 -2.78
CA VAL A 128 -11.66 12.99 -1.72
C VAL A 128 -11.38 13.67 -0.38
N TRP A 129 -10.68 14.81 -0.40
CA TRP A 129 -10.19 15.50 0.80
C TRP A 129 -11.31 15.90 1.76
N GLU A 130 -12.34 16.58 1.24
CA GLU A 130 -13.43 17.09 2.08
C GLU A 130 -14.17 16.00 2.87
N PRO A 131 -14.68 14.92 2.23
CA PRO A 131 -15.33 13.85 2.98
C PRO A 131 -14.35 13.07 3.86
N ALA A 132 -13.09 12.89 3.45
CA ALA A 132 -12.07 12.24 4.27
C ALA A 132 -11.79 13.00 5.57
N VAL A 133 -11.64 14.32 5.50
CA VAL A 133 -11.45 15.17 6.69
C VAL A 133 -12.67 15.12 7.60
N LYS A 134 -13.89 15.11 7.04
CA LYS A 134 -15.12 14.93 7.82
C LYS A 134 -15.10 13.57 8.54
N LYS A 135 -14.77 12.50 7.83
CA LYS A 135 -14.69 11.14 8.39
C LYS A 135 -13.64 11.02 9.50
N ALA A 136 -12.46 11.59 9.29
CA ALA A 136 -11.41 11.63 10.30
C ALA A 136 -11.86 12.35 11.58
N LYS A 137 -12.65 13.43 11.47
CA LYS A 137 -13.21 14.11 12.65
C LYS A 137 -14.20 13.25 13.42
N GLU A 138 -14.98 12.41 12.74
CA GLU A 138 -15.85 11.40 13.37
C GLU A 138 -15.02 10.35 14.13
N GLU A 139 -13.96 9.83 13.50
CA GLU A 139 -13.05 8.85 14.12
C GLU A 139 -12.31 9.43 15.34
N ILE A 140 -11.88 10.70 15.28
CA ILE A 140 -11.30 11.40 16.44
C ILE A 140 -12.32 11.54 17.57
N ALA A 141 -13.61 11.70 17.26
CA ALA A 141 -14.66 11.72 18.28
C ALA A 141 -14.84 10.33 18.95
N ASP A 142 -14.80 9.26 18.16
CA ASP A 142 -14.82 7.88 18.66
C ASP A 142 -13.58 7.62 19.56
N ILE A 143 -12.39 8.08 19.17
CA ILE A 143 -11.16 8.03 19.97
C ILE A 143 -11.32 8.78 21.31
N ARG A 144 -11.90 10.00 21.30
CA ARG A 144 -12.17 10.75 22.54
C ARG A 144 -13.12 9.99 23.47
N ALA A 145 -14.09 9.24 22.92
CA ALA A 145 -14.99 8.43 23.72
C ALA A 145 -14.26 7.26 24.41
N GLU A 146 -13.34 6.59 23.71
CA GLU A 146 -12.52 5.53 24.31
C GLU A 146 -11.57 6.04 25.40
N ILE A 147 -10.95 7.22 25.20
CA ILE A 147 -10.13 7.87 26.24
C ILE A 147 -10.96 8.10 27.52
N ARG A 148 -12.22 8.56 27.38
CA ARG A 148 -13.12 8.80 28.52
C ARG A 148 -13.53 7.52 29.25
N LYS A 149 -13.70 6.40 28.54
CA LYS A 149 -14.00 5.09 29.16
C LYS A 149 -12.90 4.64 30.12
N GLU A 150 -11.67 5.08 29.89
CA GLU A 150 -10.52 4.82 30.78
C GLU A 150 -10.39 5.84 31.94
N GLY A 151 -11.37 6.74 32.10
CA GLY A 151 -11.32 7.80 33.12
C GLY A 151 -10.32 8.93 32.81
N LYS A 152 -9.84 9.03 31.57
CA LYS A 152 -8.90 10.06 31.11
C LYS A 152 -9.65 11.20 30.40
N SER A 153 -9.04 12.37 30.32
CA SER A 153 -9.66 13.59 29.76
C SER A 153 -8.74 14.44 28.87
N PHE A 154 -7.60 13.91 28.45
CA PHE A 154 -6.73 14.64 27.51
C PHE A 154 -7.29 14.62 26.09
N GLU A 155 -6.95 15.64 25.31
CA GLU A 155 -7.23 15.67 23.87
C GLU A 155 -6.26 14.73 23.15
N PRO A 156 -6.73 13.83 22.27
CA PRO A 156 -5.83 12.95 21.52
C PRO A 156 -4.84 13.76 20.68
N GLU A 157 -3.59 13.29 20.68
CA GLU A 157 -2.53 13.75 19.77
C GLU A 157 -2.21 12.64 18.76
N GLY A 158 -1.32 12.90 17.79
CA GLY A 158 -1.01 11.91 16.74
C GLY A 158 -0.48 10.56 17.27
N TRP A 159 0.25 10.57 18.39
CA TRP A 159 0.73 9.34 19.06
C TRP A 159 -0.33 8.60 19.88
N ASP A 160 -1.54 9.13 19.97
CA ASP A 160 -2.69 8.46 20.58
C ASP A 160 -3.59 7.81 19.53
N TYR A 161 -3.46 8.18 18.24
CA TYR A 161 -4.41 7.81 17.20
C TYR A 161 -4.51 6.30 17.00
N MET A 162 -3.41 5.63 16.63
CA MET A 162 -3.41 4.18 16.36
C MET A 162 -3.88 3.37 17.59
N TYR A 163 -3.38 3.69 18.78
CA TYR A 163 -3.74 3.00 20.02
C TYR A 163 -5.24 3.03 20.32
N TYR A 164 -5.87 4.20 20.20
CA TYR A 164 -7.29 4.35 20.50
C TYR A 164 -8.20 4.03 19.31
N GLN A 165 -7.69 4.13 18.08
CA GLN A 165 -8.41 3.71 16.87
C GLN A 165 -8.77 2.23 16.94
N ASP A 166 -7.83 1.37 17.33
CA ASP A 166 -8.10 -0.07 17.48
C ASP A 166 -9.14 -0.36 18.56
N LYS A 167 -9.08 0.36 19.68
CA LYS A 167 -10.09 0.24 20.74
C LYS A 167 -11.47 0.67 20.26
N ALA A 168 -11.54 1.78 19.54
CA ALA A 168 -12.78 2.28 18.99
C ALA A 168 -13.34 1.33 17.92
N LYS A 169 -12.49 0.80 17.03
CA LYS A 169 -12.85 -0.23 16.04
C LYS A 169 -13.40 -1.47 16.73
N LYS A 170 -12.70 -2.00 17.74
CA LYS A 170 -13.13 -3.18 18.50
C LYS A 170 -14.45 -2.94 19.24
N ALA A 171 -14.61 -1.78 19.88
CA ALA A 171 -15.83 -1.40 20.58
C ALA A 171 -17.04 -1.27 19.64
N LYS A 172 -16.83 -0.83 18.40
CA LYS A 172 -17.88 -0.57 17.42
C LYS A 172 -18.29 -1.80 16.62
N TYR A 173 -17.34 -2.67 16.27
CA TYR A 173 -17.59 -3.80 15.36
C TYR A 173 -17.39 -5.19 16.00
N SER A 174 -16.91 -5.27 17.24
CA SER A 174 -16.64 -6.55 17.93
C SER A 174 -15.80 -7.54 17.10
N VAL A 175 -14.84 -7.00 16.34
CA VAL A 175 -13.90 -7.78 15.52
C VAL A 175 -12.76 -8.29 16.41
N ASP A 176 -12.52 -9.59 16.38
CA ASP A 176 -11.29 -10.20 16.88
C ASP A 176 -10.38 -10.56 15.70
N GLU A 177 -9.31 -9.79 15.52
CA GLU A 177 -8.36 -10.01 14.42
C GLU A 177 -7.57 -11.32 14.59
N GLN A 178 -7.39 -11.82 15.82
CA GLN A 178 -6.74 -13.11 16.06
C GLN A 178 -7.64 -14.27 15.60
N GLU A 179 -8.95 -14.14 15.84
CA GLU A 179 -9.94 -15.10 15.34
C GLU A 179 -9.91 -15.15 13.81
N ILE A 180 -9.99 -14.00 13.13
CA ILE A 180 -9.95 -13.94 11.66
C ILE A 180 -8.65 -14.52 11.11
N ARG A 181 -7.51 -14.17 11.71
CA ARG A 181 -6.18 -14.60 11.29
C ARG A 181 -6.02 -16.12 11.28
N SER A 182 -6.74 -16.84 12.14
CA SER A 182 -6.75 -18.31 12.17
C SER A 182 -7.29 -18.97 10.88
N TYR A 183 -8.00 -18.21 10.05
CA TYR A 183 -8.53 -18.66 8.75
C TYR A 183 -7.62 -18.30 7.57
N LEU A 184 -6.65 -17.41 7.76
CA LEU A 184 -5.88 -16.78 6.69
C LEU A 184 -4.46 -17.38 6.58
N GLU A 185 -4.39 -18.70 6.36
CA GLU A 185 -3.12 -19.38 6.12
C GLU A 185 -2.58 -19.06 4.72
N ILE A 186 -1.29 -18.73 4.60
CA ILE A 186 -0.70 -18.15 3.39
C ILE A 186 -0.80 -19.04 2.14
N ASN A 187 -0.68 -20.36 2.27
CA ASN A 187 -0.80 -21.26 1.13
C ASN A 187 -2.26 -21.36 0.68
N ASN A 188 -3.22 -21.39 1.61
CA ASN A 188 -4.63 -21.30 1.26
C ASN A 188 -4.92 -19.99 0.52
N VAL A 189 -4.45 -18.84 1.04
CA VAL A 189 -4.62 -17.53 0.39
C VAL A 189 -4.08 -17.55 -1.04
N LEU A 190 -2.89 -18.12 -1.26
CA LEU A 190 -2.31 -18.29 -2.59
C LEU A 190 -3.20 -19.14 -3.52
N GLN A 191 -3.83 -20.20 -3.00
CA GLN A 191 -4.81 -20.97 -3.77
C GLN A 191 -6.08 -20.17 -4.08
N GLY A 192 -6.52 -19.29 -3.17
CA GLY A 192 -7.63 -18.35 -3.43
C GLY A 192 -7.31 -17.39 -4.58
N ILE A 193 -6.10 -16.84 -4.59
CA ILE A 193 -5.59 -15.99 -5.69
C ILE A 193 -5.59 -16.76 -7.02
N PHE A 194 -5.07 -17.99 -7.05
CA PHE A 194 -5.08 -18.83 -8.25
C PHE A 194 -6.49 -19.21 -8.69
N HIS A 195 -7.42 -19.43 -7.75
CA HIS A 195 -8.82 -19.67 -8.04
C HIS A 195 -9.46 -18.49 -8.76
N VAL A 196 -9.25 -17.27 -8.27
CA VAL A 196 -9.76 -16.04 -8.90
C VAL A 196 -9.20 -15.87 -10.31
N ALA A 197 -7.90 -16.06 -10.50
CA ALA A 197 -7.27 -15.98 -11.82
C ALA A 197 -7.78 -17.05 -12.79
N ASN A 198 -8.05 -18.26 -12.30
CA ASN A 198 -8.69 -19.31 -13.09
C ASN A 198 -10.12 -18.94 -13.49
N LYS A 199 -10.92 -18.43 -12.55
CA LYS A 199 -12.31 -18.05 -12.78
C LYS A 199 -12.44 -16.88 -13.75
N LEU A 200 -11.58 -15.88 -13.66
CA LEU A 200 -11.61 -14.71 -14.55
C LEU A 200 -11.02 -15.01 -15.93
N TYR A 201 -9.89 -15.70 -15.98
CA TYR A 201 -9.03 -15.73 -17.18
C TYR A 201 -8.71 -17.14 -17.68
N GLY A 202 -9.12 -18.19 -16.96
CA GLY A 202 -8.83 -19.58 -17.29
C GLY A 202 -7.40 -20.03 -17.00
N LEU A 203 -6.63 -19.23 -16.25
CA LEU A 203 -5.24 -19.55 -15.93
C LEU A 203 -5.13 -20.79 -15.02
N THR A 204 -4.09 -21.57 -15.20
CA THR A 204 -3.71 -22.66 -14.30
C THR A 204 -2.24 -22.53 -13.88
N PHE A 205 -1.91 -23.02 -12.69
CA PHE A 205 -0.60 -22.83 -12.06
C PHE A 205 -0.05 -24.19 -11.66
N LYS A 206 1.02 -24.63 -12.33
CA LYS A 206 1.72 -25.88 -12.00
C LYS A 206 2.96 -25.53 -11.18
N GLU A 207 3.06 -26.06 -9.97
CA GLU A 207 4.28 -25.88 -9.17
C GLU A 207 5.46 -26.61 -9.83
N ILE A 208 6.56 -25.87 -10.02
CA ILE A 208 7.80 -26.33 -10.65
C ILE A 208 9.03 -25.99 -9.80
N THR A 209 8.84 -25.74 -8.50
CA THR A 209 9.90 -25.31 -7.55
C THR A 209 11.16 -26.19 -7.63
N SER A 210 10.99 -27.50 -7.80
CA SER A 210 12.10 -28.47 -7.91
C SER A 210 12.72 -28.56 -9.31
N GLU A 211 12.10 -27.96 -10.33
CA GLU A 211 12.49 -28.05 -11.74
C GLU A 211 13.32 -26.84 -12.19
N VAL A 212 13.34 -25.74 -11.42
CA VAL A 212 14.02 -24.48 -11.78
C VAL A 212 15.03 -24.04 -10.72
N PRO A 213 16.02 -23.19 -11.08
CA PRO A 213 16.92 -22.60 -10.10
C PRO A 213 16.16 -21.79 -9.05
N SER A 214 16.51 -22.01 -7.78
CA SER A 214 16.05 -21.19 -6.66
C SER A 214 17.12 -20.14 -6.33
N TYR A 215 16.69 -18.89 -6.18
CA TYR A 215 17.53 -17.81 -5.63
C TYR A 215 17.30 -17.61 -4.13
N GLU A 216 16.21 -18.16 -3.59
CA GLU A 216 15.76 -18.06 -2.20
C GLU A 216 15.05 -19.36 -1.82
N PRO A 217 15.55 -20.12 -0.81
CA PRO A 217 14.99 -21.43 -0.46
C PRO A 217 13.50 -21.44 -0.11
N THR A 218 12.98 -20.33 0.41
CA THR A 218 11.57 -20.21 0.80
C THR A 218 10.64 -19.79 -0.34
N ALA A 219 11.18 -19.39 -1.50
CA ALA A 219 10.39 -19.01 -2.67
C ALA A 219 9.88 -20.26 -3.41
N LYS A 220 8.61 -20.24 -3.81
CA LYS A 220 8.01 -21.27 -4.67
C LYS A 220 7.96 -20.79 -6.11
N ALA A 221 8.10 -21.70 -7.08
CA ALA A 221 8.03 -21.38 -8.50
C ALA A 221 6.86 -22.10 -9.18
N PHE A 222 6.17 -21.39 -10.07
CA PHE A 222 5.00 -21.89 -10.79
C PHE A 222 5.14 -21.63 -12.30
N GLU A 223 4.82 -22.63 -13.10
CA GLU A 223 4.50 -22.45 -14.51
C GLU A 223 3.08 -21.89 -14.62
N VAL A 224 2.93 -20.74 -15.29
CA VAL A 224 1.64 -20.09 -15.52
C VAL A 224 1.15 -20.48 -16.90
N ILE A 225 0.01 -21.17 -16.97
CA ILE A 225 -0.51 -21.77 -18.20
C ILE A 225 -1.86 -21.13 -18.53
N ASP A 226 -2.02 -20.67 -19.77
CA ASP A 226 -3.26 -20.06 -20.27
C ASP A 226 -4.35 -21.12 -20.51
N ARG A 227 -5.58 -20.65 -20.73
CA ARG A 227 -6.75 -21.49 -21.03
C ARG A 227 -6.56 -22.40 -22.24
N ASP A 228 -5.72 -22.02 -23.20
CA ASP A 228 -5.42 -22.82 -24.40
C ASP A 228 -4.26 -23.81 -24.22
N GLY A 229 -3.63 -23.84 -23.03
CA GLY A 229 -2.48 -24.68 -22.71
C GLY A 229 -1.13 -24.02 -22.96
N THR A 230 -1.07 -22.77 -23.42
CA THR A 230 0.19 -22.06 -23.67
C THR A 230 0.83 -21.61 -22.35
N THR A 231 2.14 -21.83 -22.18
CA THR A 231 2.89 -21.27 -21.06
C THR A 231 3.03 -19.76 -21.23
N LEU A 232 2.45 -18.98 -20.32
CA LEU A 232 2.51 -17.52 -20.34
C LEU A 232 3.74 -16.98 -19.62
N ALA A 233 4.16 -17.58 -18.51
CA ALA A 233 5.19 -17.07 -17.62
C ALA A 233 5.76 -18.14 -16.68
N VAL A 234 6.89 -17.83 -16.05
CA VAL A 234 7.32 -18.44 -14.78
C VAL A 234 7.08 -17.41 -13.67
N PHE A 235 6.43 -17.83 -12.59
CA PHE A 235 6.10 -16.99 -11.44
C PHE A 235 6.78 -17.49 -10.17
N TYR A 236 7.47 -16.60 -9.44
CA TYR A 236 8.01 -16.87 -8.11
C TYR A 236 7.24 -16.13 -7.02
N SER A 237 6.86 -16.85 -5.96
CA SER A 237 6.27 -16.28 -4.75
C SER A 237 7.31 -16.22 -3.60
N ASP A 238 7.89 -15.05 -3.35
CA ASP A 238 8.92 -14.82 -2.33
C ASP A 238 8.36 -13.95 -1.19
N TYR A 239 7.62 -14.59 -0.28
CA TYR A 239 6.74 -13.88 0.64
C TYR A 239 7.31 -13.57 2.02
N TYR A 240 8.39 -14.21 2.46
CA TYR A 240 8.85 -14.05 3.85
C TYR A 240 9.95 -12.99 4.01
N PRO A 241 9.97 -12.26 5.14
CA PRO A 241 11.03 -11.32 5.47
C PRO A 241 12.33 -12.07 5.77
N ARG A 242 13.46 -11.45 5.43
CA ARG A 242 14.80 -11.93 5.73
C ARG A 242 15.83 -10.80 5.68
N ASP A 243 16.99 -11.05 6.29
CA ASP A 243 18.13 -10.14 6.18
C ASP A 243 18.52 -9.92 4.71
N GLY A 244 18.73 -8.66 4.35
CA GLY A 244 19.07 -8.25 2.98
C GLY A 244 17.88 -8.07 2.03
N LYS A 245 16.65 -8.39 2.44
CA LYS A 245 15.43 -8.03 1.68
C LYS A 245 14.92 -6.65 2.11
N ASN A 246 14.57 -5.80 1.14
CA ASN A 246 13.92 -4.52 1.43
C ASN A 246 12.52 -4.73 2.06
N ALA A 247 12.11 -3.80 2.92
CA ALA A 247 10.76 -3.80 3.49
C ALA A 247 9.70 -3.43 2.42
N GLY A 248 8.45 -3.82 2.67
CA GLY A 248 7.30 -3.56 1.77
C GLY A 248 6.92 -4.79 0.95
N ALA A 249 6.20 -4.56 -0.14
CA ALA A 249 5.88 -5.57 -1.14
C ALA A 249 6.07 -4.94 -2.54
N TRP A 250 6.42 -5.77 -3.53
CA TRP A 250 6.52 -5.37 -4.93
C TRP A 250 6.50 -6.58 -5.87
N CYS A 251 5.97 -6.37 -7.06
CA CYS A 251 6.10 -7.25 -8.21
C CYS A 251 7.23 -6.79 -9.12
N THR A 252 8.11 -7.70 -9.51
CA THR A 252 9.22 -7.42 -10.44
C THR A 252 9.44 -8.58 -11.40
N SER A 253 10.43 -8.49 -12.27
CA SER A 253 10.78 -9.56 -13.20
C SER A 253 12.30 -9.70 -13.35
N PHE A 254 12.81 -10.93 -13.35
CA PHE A 254 14.18 -11.21 -13.78
C PHE A 254 14.34 -11.01 -15.28
N ARG A 255 13.26 -11.25 -16.04
CA ARG A 255 13.14 -11.01 -17.47
C ARG A 255 11.70 -10.64 -17.79
N GLY A 256 11.48 -9.53 -18.48
CA GLY A 256 10.15 -9.14 -18.95
C GLY A 256 9.73 -9.92 -20.21
N GLN A 257 8.44 -9.86 -20.54
CA GLN A 257 7.94 -10.35 -21.83
C GLN A 257 8.53 -9.51 -22.96
N SER A 258 8.92 -10.18 -24.05
CA SER A 258 9.39 -9.57 -25.29
C SER A 258 9.15 -10.52 -26.48
N TYR A 259 9.68 -10.18 -27.64
CA TYR A 259 9.74 -11.06 -28.81
C TYR A 259 11.18 -11.25 -29.29
N ASP A 260 11.53 -12.48 -29.69
CA ASP A 260 12.70 -12.80 -30.50
C ASP A 260 12.20 -13.21 -31.90
N GLY A 261 12.22 -12.26 -32.84
CA GLY A 261 11.51 -12.41 -34.11
C GLY A 261 10.00 -12.57 -33.91
N GLU A 262 9.48 -13.75 -34.25
CA GLU A 262 8.07 -14.11 -34.08
C GLU A 262 7.81 -14.91 -32.80
N GLU A 263 8.86 -15.31 -32.08
CA GLU A 263 8.73 -16.10 -30.86
C GLU A 263 8.51 -15.20 -29.65
N ARG A 264 7.38 -15.40 -28.96
CA ARG A 264 7.09 -14.71 -27.69
C ARG A 264 8.01 -15.26 -26.61
N VAL A 265 8.83 -14.39 -26.03
CA VAL A 265 9.67 -14.72 -24.89
C VAL A 265 8.85 -14.54 -23.61
N ILE A 266 8.64 -15.63 -22.87
CA ILE A 266 7.88 -15.59 -21.61
C ILE A 266 8.62 -14.79 -20.52
N PRO A 267 7.91 -13.96 -19.72
CA PRO A 267 8.48 -13.29 -18.56
C PRO A 267 8.78 -14.28 -17.42
N ILE A 268 9.71 -13.88 -16.56
CA ILE A 268 10.01 -14.52 -15.28
C ILE A 268 9.71 -13.49 -14.20
N VAL A 269 8.56 -13.63 -13.56
CA VAL A 269 7.96 -12.64 -12.66
C VAL A 269 8.13 -13.09 -11.21
N VAL A 270 8.28 -12.14 -10.30
CA VAL A 270 8.47 -12.39 -8.87
C VAL A 270 7.58 -11.45 -8.08
N ASN A 271 6.77 -12.00 -7.17
CA ASN A 271 6.18 -11.22 -6.09
C ASN A 271 7.08 -11.34 -4.85
N CYS A 272 7.66 -10.21 -4.45
CA CYS A 272 8.48 -10.08 -3.27
C CYS A 272 7.66 -9.40 -2.17
N CYS A 273 7.43 -10.09 -1.06
CA CYS A 273 6.68 -9.55 0.06
C CYS A 273 7.41 -9.78 1.40
N ASN A 274 6.83 -9.23 2.47
CA ASN A 274 7.27 -9.38 3.85
C ASN A 274 6.10 -9.81 4.75
N MET A 275 5.46 -10.92 4.36
CA MET A 275 4.33 -11.54 5.05
C MET A 275 4.74 -12.12 6.39
N THR A 276 3.77 -12.43 7.25
CA THR A 276 4.08 -13.06 8.53
C THR A 276 4.65 -14.46 8.30
N ALA A 277 5.86 -14.71 8.79
CA ALA A 277 6.50 -16.02 8.72
C ALA A 277 5.84 -17.04 9.67
N PRO A 278 5.99 -18.36 9.41
CA PRO A 278 5.61 -19.40 10.35
C PRO A 278 6.30 -19.20 11.71
N THR A 279 5.63 -19.57 12.80
CA THR A 279 6.20 -19.52 14.15
C THR A 279 6.25 -20.92 14.74
N GLY A 280 7.46 -21.42 15.05
CA GLY A 280 7.67 -22.80 15.50
C GLY A 280 7.13 -23.79 14.46
N ASP A 281 6.33 -24.75 14.92
CA ASP A 281 5.66 -25.74 14.07
C ASP A 281 4.30 -25.26 13.53
N GLY A 282 3.90 -24.02 13.85
CA GLY A 282 2.62 -23.43 13.42
C GLY A 282 2.70 -22.84 12.00
N PRO A 283 1.55 -22.74 11.30
CA PRO A 283 1.52 -22.22 9.93
C PRO A 283 1.75 -20.70 9.87
N ALA A 284 2.01 -20.18 8.67
CA ALA A 284 2.11 -18.75 8.40
C ALA A 284 0.71 -18.11 8.26
N LEU A 285 0.16 -17.68 9.39
CA LEU A 285 -1.15 -17.00 9.45
C LEU A 285 -1.01 -15.50 9.19
N GLN A 286 -1.83 -14.97 8.29
CA GLN A 286 -1.75 -13.60 7.80
C GLN A 286 -2.82 -12.67 8.39
N SER A 287 -2.49 -11.38 8.48
CA SER A 287 -3.50 -10.32 8.69
C SER A 287 -4.32 -10.10 7.41
N ILE A 288 -5.43 -9.37 7.55
CA ILE A 288 -6.24 -8.87 6.42
C ILE A 288 -5.36 -8.06 5.46
N ASP A 289 -4.58 -7.11 5.97
CA ASP A 289 -3.66 -6.28 5.17
C ASP A 289 -2.65 -7.11 4.36
N ASN A 290 -2.12 -8.20 4.94
CA ASN A 290 -1.20 -9.08 4.24
C ASN A 290 -1.90 -9.84 3.11
N VAL A 291 -3.15 -10.28 3.33
CA VAL A 291 -3.95 -10.92 2.28
C VAL A 291 -4.22 -9.95 1.14
N GLU A 292 -4.67 -8.74 1.44
CA GLU A 292 -4.88 -7.67 0.46
C GLU A 292 -3.60 -7.41 -0.35
N THR A 293 -2.46 -7.27 0.34
CA THR A 293 -1.14 -7.11 -0.29
C THR A 293 -0.78 -8.28 -1.22
N MET A 294 -1.09 -9.53 -0.85
CA MET A 294 -0.85 -10.67 -1.74
C MET A 294 -1.68 -10.59 -3.03
N PHE A 295 -2.94 -10.17 -2.93
CA PHE A 295 -3.80 -9.96 -4.10
C PHE A 295 -3.31 -8.77 -4.95
N HIS A 296 -2.90 -7.66 -4.31
CA HIS A 296 -2.33 -6.49 -4.97
C HIS A 296 -1.14 -6.86 -5.87
N GLU A 297 -0.12 -7.49 -5.28
CA GLU A 297 1.08 -7.87 -6.03
C GLU A 297 0.77 -8.90 -7.11
N PHE A 298 -0.20 -9.78 -6.87
CA PHE A 298 -0.62 -10.72 -7.90
C PHE A 298 -1.34 -10.05 -9.08
N GLY A 299 -2.01 -8.92 -8.87
CA GLY A 299 -2.57 -8.13 -9.97
C GLY A 299 -1.49 -7.53 -10.89
N HIS A 300 -0.38 -7.05 -10.33
CA HIS A 300 0.81 -6.71 -11.14
C HIS A 300 1.41 -7.93 -11.84
N ALA A 301 1.40 -9.09 -11.20
CA ALA A 301 1.87 -10.32 -11.81
C ALA A 301 0.99 -10.74 -13.00
N LEU A 302 -0.34 -10.65 -12.88
CA LEU A 302 -1.30 -10.86 -13.97
C LEU A 302 -1.04 -9.92 -15.16
N HIS A 303 -0.82 -8.63 -14.88
CA HIS A 303 -0.44 -7.65 -15.90
C HIS A 303 0.86 -8.04 -16.61
N SER A 304 1.84 -8.58 -15.87
CA SER A 304 3.09 -9.06 -16.46
C SER A 304 2.92 -10.35 -17.26
N PHE A 305 2.09 -11.29 -16.81
CA PHE A 305 1.87 -12.59 -17.47
C PHE A 305 1.21 -12.43 -18.84
N MET A 306 0.16 -11.60 -18.90
CA MET A 306 -0.72 -11.47 -20.05
C MET A 306 -0.28 -10.43 -21.05
N ARG A 307 0.70 -9.58 -20.69
CA ARG A 307 1.27 -8.60 -21.60
C ARG A 307 1.75 -9.28 -22.88
N ASP A 308 1.38 -8.70 -24.01
CA ASP A 308 1.77 -9.20 -25.31
C ASP A 308 2.14 -8.05 -26.25
N VAL A 309 3.34 -7.51 -26.05
CA VAL A 309 3.86 -6.40 -26.86
C VAL A 309 5.10 -6.82 -27.62
N ARG A 310 5.24 -6.35 -28.86
CA ARG A 310 6.44 -6.60 -29.67
C ARG A 310 7.62 -5.71 -29.30
N TYR A 311 7.35 -4.47 -28.91
CA TYR A 311 8.38 -3.50 -28.61
C TYR A 311 8.49 -3.28 -27.11
N ASN A 312 9.68 -3.50 -26.56
CA ASN A 312 9.94 -3.32 -25.12
C ASN A 312 9.56 -1.93 -24.61
N GLY A 313 9.68 -0.88 -25.45
CA GLY A 313 9.28 0.49 -25.11
C GLY A 313 7.78 0.67 -24.85
N ALA A 314 6.94 -0.19 -25.41
CA ALA A 314 5.50 -0.21 -25.17
C ALA A 314 5.10 -1.16 -24.02
N GLY A 315 6.08 -1.75 -23.31
CA GLY A 315 5.80 -2.73 -22.26
C GLY A 315 5.41 -2.11 -20.92
N GLY A 316 5.69 -0.82 -20.72
CA GLY A 316 5.28 -0.04 -19.55
C GLY A 316 4.03 0.78 -19.83
N VAL A 317 3.30 1.12 -18.78
CA VAL A 317 2.11 1.98 -18.79
C VAL A 317 2.39 3.25 -17.98
N GLU A 318 1.50 4.23 -18.07
CA GLU A 318 1.56 5.46 -17.27
C GLU A 318 1.53 5.14 -15.77
N ARG A 319 2.21 5.96 -14.97
CA ARG A 319 2.35 5.73 -13.52
C ARG A 319 1.02 5.75 -12.77
N ASP A 320 0.07 6.55 -13.23
CA ASP A 320 -1.31 6.65 -12.73
C ASP A 320 -2.27 5.62 -13.35
N PHE A 321 -1.77 4.72 -14.20
CA PHE A 321 -2.47 3.53 -14.68
C PHE A 321 -1.92 2.23 -14.07
N VAL A 322 -0.62 2.18 -13.76
CA VAL A 322 0.07 0.92 -13.38
C VAL A 322 -0.53 0.21 -12.16
N GLU A 323 -1.16 0.96 -11.26
CA GLU A 323 -1.79 0.45 -10.04
C GLU A 323 -3.23 -0.07 -10.28
N LEU A 324 -3.86 0.21 -11.43
CA LEU A 324 -5.19 -0.33 -11.73
C LEU A 324 -5.21 -1.86 -11.69
N PRO A 325 -4.32 -2.59 -12.40
CA PRO A 325 -4.33 -4.05 -12.37
C PRO A 325 -4.02 -4.67 -11.00
N SER A 326 -3.23 -4.00 -10.16
CA SER A 326 -2.95 -4.46 -8.80
C SER A 326 -4.15 -4.26 -7.90
N GLN A 327 -4.67 -3.03 -7.82
CA GLN A 327 -5.72 -2.68 -6.86
C GLN A 327 -7.07 -3.35 -7.19
N ILE A 328 -7.45 -3.47 -8.48
CA ILE A 328 -8.71 -4.15 -8.83
C ILE A 328 -8.73 -5.61 -8.34
N ASN A 329 -7.55 -6.25 -8.28
CA ASN A 329 -7.45 -7.64 -7.86
C ASN A 329 -7.67 -7.79 -6.34
N GLU A 330 -7.47 -6.74 -5.55
CA GLU A 330 -7.72 -6.72 -4.10
C GLU A 330 -9.20 -6.89 -3.76
N HIS A 331 -10.09 -6.36 -4.61
CA HIS A 331 -11.53 -6.47 -4.38
C HIS A 331 -12.00 -7.92 -4.23
N TRP A 332 -11.38 -8.86 -4.94
CA TRP A 332 -11.72 -10.29 -4.84
C TRP A 332 -11.33 -10.91 -3.51
N ALA A 333 -10.35 -10.35 -2.79
CA ALA A 333 -9.82 -10.96 -1.58
C ALA A 333 -10.93 -11.22 -0.55
N PHE A 334 -11.87 -10.29 -0.41
CA PHE A 334 -12.86 -10.33 0.67
C PHE A 334 -14.30 -10.58 0.18
N GLU A 335 -14.49 -10.94 -1.09
CA GLU A 335 -15.80 -11.37 -1.58
C GLU A 335 -16.20 -12.70 -0.90
N PRO A 336 -17.44 -12.84 -0.39
CA PRO A 336 -17.84 -14.01 0.40
C PRO A 336 -17.62 -15.35 -0.32
N GLU A 337 -17.83 -15.39 -1.63
CA GLU A 337 -17.61 -16.61 -2.42
C GLU A 337 -16.13 -16.95 -2.63
N VAL A 338 -15.23 -15.96 -2.60
CA VAL A 338 -13.78 -16.18 -2.68
C VAL A 338 -13.23 -16.57 -1.31
N LEU A 339 -13.66 -15.90 -0.24
CA LEU A 339 -13.31 -16.26 1.14
C LEU A 339 -13.70 -17.72 1.43
N ALA A 340 -14.84 -18.20 0.94
CA ALA A 340 -15.25 -19.59 1.10
C ALA A 340 -14.25 -20.62 0.50
N VAL A 341 -13.43 -20.20 -0.47
CA VAL A 341 -12.43 -21.06 -1.11
C VAL A 341 -11.19 -21.23 -0.23
N TYR A 342 -10.70 -20.14 0.35
CA TYR A 342 -9.38 -20.13 1.00
C TYR A 342 -9.38 -19.80 2.49
N ALA A 343 -10.37 -19.08 3.01
CA ALA A 343 -10.42 -18.70 4.42
C ALA A 343 -10.90 -19.89 5.27
N LYS A 344 -9.98 -20.82 5.54
CA LYS A 344 -10.23 -22.07 6.28
C LYS A 344 -9.42 -22.09 7.56
N HIS A 345 -10.07 -22.42 8.67
CA HIS A 345 -9.42 -22.49 9.97
C HIS A 345 -8.27 -23.49 9.93
N TYR A 346 -7.07 -23.05 10.31
CA TYR A 346 -5.85 -23.82 10.08
C TYR A 346 -5.81 -25.18 10.80
N GLN A 347 -6.57 -25.34 11.89
CA GLN A 347 -6.63 -26.60 12.65
C GLN A 347 -7.81 -27.49 12.25
N THR A 348 -8.97 -26.89 11.94
CA THR A 348 -10.23 -27.64 11.78
C THR A 348 -10.62 -27.80 10.32
N GLY A 349 -10.07 -26.98 9.42
CA GLY A 349 -10.43 -26.91 8.00
C GLY A 349 -11.79 -26.28 7.74
N GLU A 350 -12.50 -25.83 8.78
CA GLU A 350 -13.81 -25.18 8.65
C GLU A 350 -13.69 -23.85 7.93
N ILE A 351 -14.66 -23.54 7.07
CA ILE A 351 -14.75 -22.28 6.35
C ILE A 351 -15.06 -21.16 7.35
N ILE A 352 -14.51 -19.97 7.12
CA ILE A 352 -14.80 -18.77 7.91
C ILE A 352 -16.33 -18.55 8.02
N PRO A 353 -16.88 -18.42 9.24
CA PRO A 353 -18.29 -18.14 9.42
C PRO A 353 -18.70 -16.81 8.76
N MET A 354 -19.89 -16.78 8.14
CA MET A 354 -20.42 -15.58 7.49
C MET A 354 -20.53 -14.38 8.45
N GLU A 355 -20.72 -14.64 9.75
CA GLU A 355 -20.71 -13.60 10.78
C GLU A 355 -19.35 -12.86 10.84
N LEU A 356 -18.23 -13.58 10.75
CA LEU A 356 -16.90 -12.98 10.73
C LEU A 356 -16.65 -12.25 9.41
N VAL A 357 -17.12 -12.79 8.28
CA VAL A 357 -17.05 -12.12 6.98
C VAL A 357 -17.77 -10.78 7.01
N ASN A 358 -19.00 -10.73 7.53
CA ASN A 358 -19.75 -9.49 7.67
C ASN A 358 -19.02 -8.48 8.55
N LYS A 359 -18.40 -8.93 9.66
CA LYS A 359 -17.59 -8.07 10.52
C LYS A 359 -16.34 -7.52 9.82
N ILE A 360 -15.69 -8.30 8.95
CA ILE A 360 -14.59 -7.81 8.09
C ILE A 360 -15.09 -6.67 7.21
N VAL A 361 -16.19 -6.89 6.49
CA VAL A 361 -16.79 -5.91 5.57
C VAL A 361 -17.26 -4.64 6.29
N GLU A 362 -17.93 -4.77 7.43
CA GLU A 362 -18.43 -3.62 8.19
C GLU A 362 -17.29 -2.79 8.80
N SER A 363 -16.21 -3.46 9.25
CA SER A 363 -15.09 -2.79 9.89
C SER A 363 -14.04 -2.24 8.94
N SER A 364 -14.02 -2.67 7.66
CA SER A 364 -13.04 -2.19 6.65
C SER A 364 -13.16 -0.70 6.36
N LYS A 365 -14.36 -0.13 6.56
CA LYS A 365 -14.63 1.32 6.39
C LYS A 365 -14.20 2.17 7.58
N TYR A 366 -13.85 1.54 8.70
CA TYR A 366 -13.41 2.26 9.88
C TYR A 366 -11.90 2.49 9.85
N GLY A 367 -11.48 3.74 10.05
CA GLY A 367 -10.08 4.14 9.87
C GLY A 367 -9.78 4.74 8.51
N GLN A 368 -10.75 4.70 7.58
CA GLN A 368 -10.61 5.31 6.27
C GLN A 368 -10.53 6.83 6.33
N GLY A 369 -11.09 7.48 7.36
CA GLY A 369 -10.86 8.90 7.59
C GLY A 369 -9.38 9.21 7.77
N PHE A 370 -8.74 8.55 8.73
CA PHE A 370 -7.30 8.66 8.95
C PHE A 370 -6.49 8.30 7.71
N ALA A 371 -6.68 7.07 7.20
CA ALA A 371 -5.87 6.50 6.13
C ALA A 371 -5.95 7.32 4.84
N THR A 372 -7.13 7.87 4.54
CA THR A 372 -7.33 8.74 3.38
C THR A 372 -6.72 10.12 3.60
N VAL A 373 -6.92 10.74 4.77
CA VAL A 373 -6.36 12.07 5.05
C VAL A 373 -4.83 12.06 5.04
N GLU A 374 -4.17 11.10 5.70
CA GLU A 374 -2.69 11.05 5.69
C GLU A 374 -2.12 10.85 4.28
N TYR A 375 -2.83 10.08 3.43
CA TYR A 375 -2.44 9.83 2.06
C TYR A 375 -2.63 11.07 1.18
N VAL A 376 -3.84 11.65 1.17
CA VAL A 376 -4.16 12.83 0.34
C VAL A 376 -3.31 14.02 0.78
N ALA A 377 -3.03 14.17 2.07
CA ALA A 377 -2.11 15.20 2.56
C ALA A 377 -0.70 15.05 1.99
N ALA A 378 -0.17 13.82 1.91
CA ALA A 378 1.12 13.55 1.26
C ALA A 378 1.09 13.85 -0.25
N SER A 379 0.03 13.45 -0.96
CA SER A 379 -0.15 13.72 -2.39
C SER A 379 -0.25 15.22 -2.70
N LEU A 380 -1.03 15.96 -1.90
CA LEU A 380 -1.16 17.42 -2.01
C LEU A 380 0.18 18.10 -1.74
N SER A 381 0.93 17.64 -0.74
CA SER A 381 2.23 18.24 -0.39
C SER A 381 3.29 18.00 -1.48
N ASP A 382 3.27 16.83 -2.13
CA ASP A 382 4.06 16.56 -3.35
C ASP A 382 3.69 17.54 -4.46
N MET A 383 2.41 17.67 -4.79
CA MET A 383 1.95 18.55 -5.86
C MET A 383 2.27 20.02 -5.58
N ASP A 384 2.00 20.51 -4.37
CA ASP A 384 2.18 21.92 -3.98
C ASP A 384 3.62 22.40 -4.18
N LEU A 385 4.62 21.56 -3.90
CA LEU A 385 6.03 21.88 -4.15
C LEU A 385 6.39 21.88 -5.63
N HIS A 386 5.77 21.01 -6.43
CA HIS A 386 6.14 20.81 -7.83
C HIS A 386 5.35 21.67 -8.82
N VAL A 387 4.29 22.36 -8.37
CA VAL A 387 3.60 23.40 -9.15
C VAL A 387 4.21 24.81 -8.97
N LEU A 388 5.18 24.97 -8.06
CA LEU A 388 5.88 26.24 -7.88
C LEU A 388 6.53 26.71 -9.19
N THR A 389 6.22 27.94 -9.61
CA THR A 389 6.84 28.60 -10.78
C THR A 389 8.08 29.42 -10.41
N GLU A 390 8.28 29.68 -9.13
CA GLU A 390 9.45 30.33 -8.54
C GLU A 390 9.75 29.70 -7.17
N ILE A 391 11.03 29.58 -6.81
CA ILE A 391 11.45 29.05 -5.51
C ILE A 391 11.58 30.20 -4.51
N PRO A 392 10.87 30.16 -3.37
CA PRO A 392 11.11 31.12 -2.30
C PRO A 392 12.57 31.08 -1.84
N ALA A 393 13.21 32.25 -1.70
CA ALA A 393 14.65 32.35 -1.41
C ALA A 393 15.09 31.57 -0.15
N ASN A 394 14.19 31.42 0.83
CA ASN A 394 14.42 30.68 2.07
C ASN A 394 13.43 29.52 2.22
N LEU A 395 13.13 28.78 1.16
CA LEU A 395 12.20 27.66 1.20
C LEU A 395 12.58 26.64 2.28
N ASN A 396 11.82 26.62 3.38
CA ASN A 396 11.78 25.50 4.32
C ASN A 396 10.62 24.58 3.92
N VAL A 397 10.95 23.41 3.39
CA VAL A 397 9.96 22.44 2.90
C VAL A 397 9.00 21.95 4.00
N MET A 398 9.42 21.96 5.26
CA MET A 398 8.59 21.51 6.38
C MET A 398 7.57 22.57 6.81
N ASP A 399 7.99 23.85 6.80
CA ASP A 399 7.08 24.96 7.10
C ASP A 399 6.07 25.14 5.97
N PHE A 400 6.52 25.03 4.72
CA PHE A 400 5.65 25.08 3.53
C PHE A 400 4.59 23.97 3.56
N GLU A 401 4.98 22.72 3.84
CA GLU A 401 4.07 21.58 3.98
C GLU A 401 3.03 21.83 5.10
N ALA A 402 3.50 22.29 6.27
CA ALA A 402 2.62 22.55 7.41
C ALA A 402 1.60 23.67 7.13
N GLU A 403 2.04 24.76 6.51
CA GLU A 403 1.20 25.90 6.13
C GLU A 403 0.12 25.46 5.13
N LYS A 404 0.52 24.79 4.04
CA LYS A 404 -0.38 24.35 2.97
C LYS A 404 -1.45 23.36 3.43
N LEU A 405 -1.11 22.49 4.38
CA LEU A 405 -2.08 21.54 4.93
C LEU A 405 -2.98 22.18 5.99
N ALA A 406 -2.46 23.14 6.77
CA ALA A 406 -3.25 23.91 7.71
C ALA A 406 -4.31 24.76 7.00
N GLU A 407 -3.97 25.39 5.87
CA GLU A 407 -4.92 26.10 5.00
C GLU A 407 -6.08 25.21 4.54
N ARG A 408 -5.82 23.91 4.33
CA ARG A 408 -6.81 22.90 3.93
C ARG A 408 -7.55 22.25 5.09
N GLY A 409 -7.29 22.66 6.33
CA GLY A 409 -8.03 22.22 7.51
C GLY A 409 -7.73 20.79 7.95
N ILE A 410 -6.50 20.30 7.72
CA ILE A 410 -6.06 19.00 8.22
C ILE A 410 -6.27 18.90 9.75
N PRO A 411 -6.81 17.80 10.29
CA PRO A 411 -6.87 17.59 11.73
C PRO A 411 -5.46 17.53 12.34
N LYS A 412 -5.20 18.24 13.45
CA LYS A 412 -3.87 18.33 14.07
C LYS A 412 -3.25 16.98 14.47
N GLN A 413 -4.09 15.95 14.67
CA GLN A 413 -3.67 14.60 15.03
C GLN A 413 -3.09 13.82 13.84
N ILE A 414 -3.29 14.30 12.61
CA ILE A 414 -2.93 13.59 11.39
C ILE A 414 -1.82 14.38 10.70
N LEU A 415 -0.74 13.68 10.37
CA LEU A 415 0.34 14.17 9.53
C LEU A 415 0.26 13.48 8.17
N PRO A 416 0.87 14.05 7.11
CA PRO A 416 1.10 13.32 5.88
C PRO A 416 1.75 11.95 6.14
N ARG A 417 1.31 10.93 5.39
CA ARG A 417 1.83 9.55 5.47
C ARG A 417 3.36 9.51 5.39
N TYR A 418 3.93 10.42 4.61
CA TYR A 418 5.36 10.71 4.56
C TYR A 418 5.56 12.23 4.64
N ARG A 419 6.53 12.67 5.46
CA ARG A 419 6.93 14.09 5.53
C ARG A 419 7.97 14.36 4.44
N MET A 420 8.05 15.59 3.93
CA MET A 420 9.00 15.94 2.85
C MET A 420 10.44 15.43 3.08
N THR A 421 10.95 15.49 4.30
CA THR A 421 12.31 15.05 4.65
C THR A 421 12.51 13.54 4.67
N ASN A 422 11.44 12.74 4.61
CA ASN A 422 11.48 11.28 4.58
C ASN A 422 10.59 10.67 3.48
N PHE A 423 10.19 11.47 2.49
CA PHE A 423 9.32 11.04 1.40
C PHE A 423 10.10 10.46 0.23
N SER A 424 10.59 9.23 0.38
CA SER A 424 11.44 8.58 -0.63
C SER A 424 10.75 8.44 -2.00
N HIS A 425 9.43 8.26 -2.06
CA HIS A 425 8.67 8.14 -3.30
C HIS A 425 8.86 9.35 -4.22
N THR A 426 8.87 10.56 -3.65
CA THR A 426 8.89 11.83 -4.38
C THR A 426 10.26 12.48 -4.36
N MET A 427 11.08 12.30 -3.31
CA MET A 427 12.39 12.95 -3.19
C MET A 427 13.55 12.09 -3.71
N GLY A 428 13.34 10.79 -3.93
CA GLY A 428 14.38 9.89 -4.49
C GLY A 428 13.85 8.78 -5.40
N GLY A 429 12.53 8.71 -5.62
CA GLY A 429 11.84 7.63 -6.31
C GLY A 429 11.09 8.08 -7.57
N GLY A 430 10.30 7.16 -8.13
CA GLY A 430 9.60 7.33 -9.42
C GLY A 430 8.24 8.04 -9.35
N TYR A 431 7.86 8.64 -8.22
CA TYR A 431 6.52 9.20 -7.98
C TYR A 431 6.56 10.72 -7.71
N THR A 432 7.56 11.43 -8.23
CA THR A 432 7.62 12.90 -8.08
C THR A 432 6.49 13.58 -8.87
N ALA A 433 5.75 14.51 -8.26
CA ALA A 433 4.51 15.07 -8.84
C ALA A 433 3.58 13.96 -9.34
N GLY A 434 3.49 12.91 -8.54
CA GLY A 434 3.01 11.60 -8.97
C GLY A 434 2.55 10.71 -7.82
N TYR A 435 2.65 11.14 -6.56
CA TYR A 435 2.15 10.30 -5.47
C TYR A 435 0.62 10.15 -5.49
N TYR A 436 -0.09 11.09 -6.12
CA TYR A 436 -1.53 11.00 -6.40
C TYR A 436 -1.92 9.77 -7.25
N SER A 437 -0.96 9.17 -7.98
CA SER A 437 -1.20 8.05 -8.89
C SER A 437 -1.89 6.86 -8.22
N TYR A 438 -1.64 6.61 -6.92
CA TYR A 438 -2.35 5.56 -6.19
C TYR A 438 -3.86 5.84 -6.08
N MET A 439 -4.26 7.06 -5.75
CA MET A 439 -5.68 7.44 -5.70
C MET A 439 -6.30 7.55 -7.09
N TRP A 440 -5.52 7.98 -8.09
CA TRP A 440 -5.98 7.99 -9.47
C TRP A 440 -6.33 6.59 -9.95
N ALA A 441 -5.45 5.63 -9.69
CA ALA A 441 -5.70 4.23 -10.00
C ALA A 441 -6.81 3.62 -9.14
N GLU A 442 -6.98 4.06 -7.89
CA GLU A 442 -8.08 3.60 -7.03
C GLU A 442 -9.46 4.13 -7.48
N VAL A 443 -9.49 5.19 -8.30
CA VAL A 443 -10.71 5.57 -9.03
C VAL A 443 -10.96 4.61 -10.19
N LEU A 444 -9.91 4.23 -10.91
CA LEU A 444 -10.01 3.31 -12.04
C LEU A 444 -10.44 1.92 -11.57
N ASP A 445 -9.86 1.41 -10.49
CA ASP A 445 -10.05 0.04 -10.03
C ASP A 445 -11.44 -0.21 -9.45
N ALA A 446 -11.94 0.72 -8.63
CA ALA A 446 -13.23 0.63 -8.00
C ALA A 446 -14.34 0.73 -9.04
N ASP A 447 -14.19 1.63 -10.02
CA ASP A 447 -15.11 1.76 -11.14
C ASP A 447 -15.03 0.57 -12.12
N ALA A 448 -13.85 -0.05 -12.24
CA ALA A 448 -13.64 -1.25 -13.04
C ALA A 448 -14.24 -2.49 -12.37
N PHE A 449 -14.10 -2.64 -11.05
CA PHE A 449 -14.75 -3.67 -10.28
C PHE A 449 -16.28 -3.53 -10.32
N ASP A 450 -16.79 -2.30 -10.25
CA ASP A 450 -18.21 -2.00 -10.45
C ASP A 450 -18.72 -2.54 -11.79
N ALA A 451 -17.90 -2.58 -12.86
CA ALA A 451 -18.30 -3.16 -14.13
C ALA A 451 -18.62 -4.67 -14.02
N PHE A 452 -17.97 -5.40 -13.12
CA PHE A 452 -18.30 -6.79 -12.79
C PHE A 452 -19.54 -6.85 -11.88
N ALA A 453 -19.58 -6.04 -10.83
CA ALA A 453 -20.71 -6.02 -9.89
C ALA A 453 -22.04 -5.63 -10.57
N GLU A 454 -22.02 -4.72 -11.56
CA GLU A 454 -23.16 -4.30 -12.38
C GLU A 454 -23.80 -5.45 -13.15
N THR A 455 -23.06 -6.53 -13.44
CA THR A 455 -23.64 -7.71 -14.12
C THR A 455 -24.31 -8.68 -13.15
N GLY A 456 -24.15 -8.48 -11.84
CA GLY A 456 -24.57 -9.42 -10.80
C GLY A 456 -23.75 -10.72 -10.78
N ASP A 457 -22.62 -10.76 -11.49
CA ASP A 457 -21.68 -11.88 -11.52
C ASP A 457 -20.27 -11.32 -11.45
N ILE A 458 -19.67 -11.50 -10.30
CA ILE A 458 -18.38 -10.93 -10.00
C ILE A 458 -17.27 -11.65 -10.84
N PHE A 459 -17.55 -12.84 -11.38
CA PHE A 459 -16.70 -13.55 -12.34
C PHE A 459 -17.18 -13.45 -13.80
N ASN A 460 -17.89 -12.38 -14.17
CA ASN A 460 -18.44 -12.22 -15.51
C ASN A 460 -17.36 -12.37 -16.59
N GLN A 461 -17.51 -13.39 -17.45
CA GLN A 461 -16.52 -13.75 -18.47
C GLN A 461 -16.36 -12.70 -19.57
N GLU A 462 -17.43 -11.96 -19.91
CA GLU A 462 -17.34 -10.91 -20.92
C GLU A 462 -16.54 -9.71 -20.41
N VAL A 463 -16.81 -9.29 -19.16
CA VAL A 463 -16.08 -8.20 -18.51
C VAL A 463 -14.62 -8.60 -18.27
N ALA A 464 -14.37 -9.82 -17.79
CA ALA A 464 -13.01 -10.35 -17.62
C ALA A 464 -12.24 -10.39 -18.95
N LYS A 465 -12.88 -10.81 -20.05
CA LYS A 465 -12.26 -10.79 -21.38
C LYS A 465 -11.91 -9.36 -21.81
N LYS A 466 -12.82 -8.40 -21.65
CA LYS A 466 -12.54 -6.98 -21.96
C LYS A 466 -11.39 -6.44 -21.12
N PHE A 467 -11.35 -6.75 -19.83
CA PHE A 467 -10.26 -6.32 -18.97
C PHE A 467 -8.91 -6.92 -19.41
N ARG A 468 -8.89 -8.22 -19.76
CA ARG A 468 -7.69 -8.84 -20.34
C ARG A 468 -7.27 -8.16 -21.64
N ASP A 469 -8.19 -8.01 -22.60
CA ASP A 469 -7.90 -7.49 -23.93
C ASP A 469 -7.45 -6.03 -23.93
N TYR A 470 -8.02 -5.20 -23.06
CA TYR A 470 -7.83 -3.73 -23.10
C TYR A 470 -6.97 -3.19 -21.96
N VAL A 471 -6.74 -3.95 -20.88
CA VAL A 471 -5.94 -3.49 -19.73
C VAL A 471 -4.69 -4.35 -19.55
N LEU A 472 -4.82 -5.68 -19.49
CA LEU A 472 -3.69 -6.55 -19.11
C LEU A 472 -2.75 -6.91 -20.28
N THR A 473 -3.29 -7.10 -21.47
CA THR A 473 -2.51 -7.51 -22.65
C THR A 473 -1.77 -6.37 -23.37
N PRO A 474 -2.37 -5.18 -23.56
CA PRO A 474 -1.80 -4.14 -24.42
C PRO A 474 -0.47 -3.52 -23.96
N GLY A 475 -0.12 -3.57 -22.67
CA GLY A 475 0.93 -2.69 -22.16
C GLY A 475 0.58 -1.21 -22.40
N GLY A 476 1.55 -0.37 -22.72
CA GLY A 476 1.35 1.04 -23.07
C GLY A 476 1.40 1.29 -24.58
N ILE A 477 0.67 0.49 -25.37
CA ILE A 477 0.55 0.73 -26.83
C ILE A 477 -0.38 1.89 -27.19
N ASP A 478 -1.20 2.35 -26.24
CA ASP A 478 -2.13 3.47 -26.37
C ASP A 478 -2.24 4.22 -25.02
N ASP A 479 -2.87 5.38 -25.01
CA ASP A 479 -3.08 6.18 -23.80
C ASP A 479 -3.97 5.43 -22.79
N GLY A 480 -3.59 5.41 -21.52
CA GLY A 480 -4.29 4.69 -20.47
C GLY A 480 -5.78 5.03 -20.36
N MET A 481 -6.19 6.28 -20.65
CA MET A 481 -7.60 6.68 -20.62
C MET A 481 -8.37 6.10 -21.82
N VAL A 482 -7.73 5.99 -22.98
CA VAL A 482 -8.31 5.34 -24.16
C VAL A 482 -8.48 3.86 -23.89
N MET A 483 -7.45 3.19 -23.37
CA MET A 483 -7.51 1.78 -22.97
C MET A 483 -8.63 1.52 -21.95
N TYR A 484 -8.72 2.38 -20.93
CA TYR A 484 -9.77 2.27 -19.92
C TYR A 484 -11.18 2.45 -20.51
N LYS A 485 -11.38 3.45 -21.38
CA LYS A 485 -12.67 3.66 -22.08
C LYS A 485 -13.03 2.47 -22.96
N ASN A 486 -12.07 1.82 -23.61
CA ASN A 486 -12.33 0.62 -24.41
C ASN A 486 -12.81 -0.55 -23.55
N PHE A 487 -12.26 -0.69 -22.34
CA PHE A 487 -12.74 -1.66 -21.35
C PHE A 487 -14.13 -1.26 -20.78
N ARG A 488 -14.23 -0.06 -20.20
CA ARG A 488 -15.36 0.37 -19.38
C ARG A 488 -16.55 0.91 -20.17
N GLY A 489 -16.30 1.38 -21.40
CA GLY A 489 -17.26 2.08 -22.26
C GLY A 489 -17.44 3.56 -21.93
N ARG A 490 -16.77 4.09 -20.91
CA ARG A 490 -16.86 5.47 -20.43
C ARG A 490 -15.62 5.86 -19.61
N GLU A 491 -15.52 7.14 -19.27
CA GLU A 491 -14.57 7.62 -18.25
C GLU A 491 -14.88 7.02 -16.87
N PRO A 492 -13.86 6.85 -16.02
CA PRO A 492 -14.06 6.34 -14.66
C PRO A 492 -14.85 7.35 -13.82
N LYS A 493 -15.57 6.84 -12.81
CA LYS A 493 -16.30 7.67 -11.85
C LYS A 493 -15.77 7.45 -10.44
N ILE A 494 -15.69 8.52 -9.68
CA ILE A 494 -15.19 8.50 -8.31
C ILE A 494 -16.16 7.85 -7.31
N ASP A 495 -17.44 7.68 -7.66
CA ASP A 495 -18.48 7.22 -6.74
C ASP A 495 -18.13 5.87 -6.07
N ALA A 496 -17.51 4.95 -6.81
CA ALA A 496 -17.13 3.63 -6.30
C ALA A 496 -16.03 3.74 -5.23
N LEU A 497 -14.98 4.53 -5.50
CA LEU A 497 -13.92 4.85 -4.55
C LEU A 497 -14.50 5.43 -3.25
N LEU A 498 -15.38 6.44 -3.35
CA LEU A 498 -15.97 7.08 -2.17
C LEU A 498 -16.79 6.08 -1.34
N ARG A 499 -17.58 5.21 -1.99
CA ARG A 499 -18.33 4.14 -1.30
C ARG A 499 -17.41 3.13 -0.60
N ASN A 500 -16.31 2.75 -1.23
CA ASN A 500 -15.35 1.79 -0.67
C ASN A 500 -14.62 2.37 0.55
N ARG A 501 -14.24 3.64 0.47
CA ARG A 501 -13.63 4.37 1.59
C ARG A 501 -14.64 4.85 2.65
N GLY A 502 -15.94 4.68 2.41
CA GLY A 502 -17.00 5.09 3.35
C GLY A 502 -17.07 6.62 3.55
N LEU A 503 -16.84 7.37 2.47
CA LEU A 503 -16.73 8.82 2.39
C LEU A 503 -18.02 9.50 1.88
#